data_AF-A0A1F9PEV9-F1
#
_entry.id   AF-A0A1F9PEV9-F1
#
_cell.length_a   1.000
_cell.length_b   1.000
_cell.length_c   1.000
_cell.angle_alpha   90.00
_cell.angle_beta   90.00
_cell.angle_gamma   90.00
#
_symmetry.space_group_name_H-M   'P 1'
#
loop_
_entity.id
_entity.type
_entity.pdbx_description
1 polymer ?
#
loop_
_entity_poly.entity_id
_entity_poly.type
_entity_poly.pdbx_seq_one_letter_code
_entity_poly.pdbx_strand_id
1 'polypeptide(L)'
;MNPEDTWVGHRGQVFSASPKSTRASTMLNELDGNDQEDFLHNICGKIQEEEFCRILDLRKNLQFSDVLIQYMSHYLNLGWHLAAVNSQNRVNQFLDFQEPKETWSEKLIELSLDGIELNVGVRTGSASGLLVIEVHKQGRVFPFRRGDWSSECVAEAGAQLEQHYYELPEGWQLPASFLLEPFEVKVFGEGNLVMAPPSLEPRTQANWRWLKPPWDSAPSQPPPVLRKIIEVTAPGPDSCRSAPVIPSWEKIYPAIASHPTVLQALMNPAASPEIYYQHLLAAAGAIGLKEPDLLLGLLWHAPLGDARDRPQGWQYLQQLLNRGVLAGRLQGGRSQADESDQSKAPGEPIRAISQEPGRGVDSHHCPRPGEGDYCRRASSGPTAISSEWPGDAQPAPSHKPGNPRYGNGDAGDSWQEFVKASQENLIVERRRYEAMIYELGKLKVWQEICKQERRENKSLNLKLEAQLAREVDYLRTLLKINA
;
A
#
# COMPACT_ATOMS: atom_id res chain seq x y z
N MET A 1 -21.61 31.05 41.42
CA MET A 1 -20.58 30.05 41.79
C MET A 1 -20.02 29.47 40.53
N ASN A 2 -18.75 29.76 40.28
CA ASN A 2 -17.82 29.19 39.31
C ASN A 2 -16.48 29.20 40.08
N PRO A 3 -15.41 28.51 39.65
CA PRO A 3 -15.25 27.15 39.12
C PRO A 3 -14.05 26.44 39.83
N GLU A 4 -13.39 25.47 39.17
CA GLU A 4 -12.04 24.88 39.41
C GLU A 4 -11.96 23.51 40.12
N ASP A 5 -11.61 22.45 39.36
CA ASP A 5 -10.26 21.85 39.30
C ASP A 5 -10.27 20.60 38.36
N THR A 6 -9.64 20.57 37.17
CA THR A 6 -8.21 20.51 36.79
C THR A 6 -7.48 19.22 37.19
N TRP A 7 -7.11 18.36 36.21
CA TRP A 7 -5.94 17.43 36.13
C TRP A 7 -6.01 16.75 34.73
N VAL A 8 -5.32 17.20 33.66
CA VAL A 8 -3.89 17.14 33.26
C VAL A 8 -3.28 15.72 33.18
N GLY A 9 -3.41 15.13 31.98
CA GLY A 9 -2.33 14.63 31.09
C GLY A 9 -1.22 13.69 31.58
N HIS A 10 -1.10 12.53 30.94
CA HIS A 10 0.22 11.98 30.57
C HIS A 10 0.25 11.11 29.29
N ARG A 11 1.12 11.57 28.38
CA ARG A 11 1.96 10.91 27.36
C ARG A 11 1.34 9.91 26.38
N GLY A 12 1.32 10.37 25.13
CA GLY A 12 1.30 9.52 23.95
C GLY A 12 2.58 8.71 23.81
N GLN A 13 2.41 7.47 23.36
CA GLN A 13 3.47 6.64 22.82
C GLN A 13 3.40 6.74 21.29
N VAL A 14 4.45 7.29 20.71
CA VAL A 14 4.65 7.36 19.25
C VAL A 14 5.23 6.01 18.82
N PHE A 15 4.45 5.22 18.07
CA PHE A 15 4.99 4.06 17.37
C PHE A 15 5.66 4.52 16.07
N SER A 16 6.99 4.50 16.09
CA SER A 16 7.85 4.66 14.92
C SER A 16 7.91 3.34 14.15
N ALA A 17 7.80 3.41 12.82
CA ALA A 17 7.97 2.27 11.92
C ALA A 17 9.47 2.05 11.60
N SER A 18 9.98 0.84 11.84
CA SER A 18 11.20 0.30 11.21
C SER A 18 11.31 -1.24 11.41
N PRO A 19 12.29 -1.92 10.78
CA PRO A 19 12.13 -2.93 9.75
C PRO A 19 11.80 -4.35 10.28
N LYS A 20 11.39 -5.23 9.36
CA LYS A 20 10.74 -6.55 9.53
C LYS A 20 11.37 -7.55 10.53
N SER A 21 12.55 -7.30 11.09
CA SER A 21 13.23 -8.20 12.04
C SER A 21 12.87 -7.92 13.52
N THR A 22 12.38 -6.73 13.87
CA THR A 22 12.17 -6.35 15.29
C THR A 22 10.87 -6.90 15.91
N ARG A 23 10.00 -7.52 15.11
CA ARG A 23 8.59 -7.77 15.49
C ARG A 23 8.33 -9.14 16.10
N ALA A 24 9.07 -10.18 15.70
CA ALA A 24 9.11 -11.45 16.42
C ALA A 24 9.63 -11.24 17.85
N SER A 25 10.61 -10.35 18.01
CA SER A 25 11.18 -9.98 19.31
C SER A 25 10.14 -9.39 20.27
N THR A 26 9.12 -8.66 19.80
CA THR A 26 8.17 -8.00 20.69
C THR A 26 7.17 -8.95 21.36
N MET A 27 6.75 -10.03 20.67
CA MET A 27 5.92 -11.08 21.29
C MET A 27 6.74 -12.00 22.20
N LEU A 28 8.04 -12.13 21.92
CA LEU A 28 8.94 -12.93 22.72
C LEU A 28 9.39 -12.20 24.01
N ASN A 29 9.46 -10.86 23.99
CA ASN A 29 9.82 -10.02 25.14
C ASN A 29 8.85 -10.07 26.35
N GLU A 30 7.70 -10.76 26.25
CA GLU A 30 6.81 -11.02 27.40
C GLU A 30 7.15 -12.34 28.16
N LEU A 31 8.14 -13.10 27.68
CA LEU A 31 8.64 -14.32 28.31
C LEU A 31 9.94 -14.02 29.08
N ASP A 32 10.18 -14.74 30.17
CA ASP A 32 11.44 -14.62 30.93
C ASP A 32 12.60 -15.18 30.09
N GLY A 33 13.78 -14.55 30.15
CA GLY A 33 14.84 -14.74 29.15
C GLY A 33 15.33 -16.18 28.98
N ASN A 34 15.31 -16.98 30.06
CA ASN A 34 15.73 -18.38 30.02
C ASN A 34 14.67 -19.31 29.42
N ASP A 35 13.37 -19.02 29.59
CA ASP A 35 12.28 -19.85 29.04
C ASP A 35 12.02 -19.53 27.56
N GLN A 36 12.33 -18.31 27.14
CA GLN A 36 12.23 -17.89 25.74
C GLN A 36 13.26 -18.64 24.88
N GLU A 37 14.48 -18.81 25.38
CA GLU A 37 15.52 -19.61 24.71
C GLU A 37 15.14 -21.08 24.62
N ASP A 38 14.66 -21.72 25.69
CA ASP A 38 14.22 -23.12 25.65
C ASP A 38 13.00 -23.35 24.75
N PHE A 39 12.02 -22.43 24.77
CA PHE A 39 10.84 -22.49 23.90
C PHE A 39 11.21 -22.33 22.42
N LEU A 40 12.07 -21.34 22.11
CA LEU A 40 12.60 -21.17 20.76
C LEU A 40 13.46 -22.37 20.36
N HIS A 41 14.33 -22.89 21.21
CA HIS A 41 15.21 -23.99 20.86
C HIS A 41 14.45 -25.30 20.60
N ASN A 42 13.31 -25.52 21.26
CA ASN A 42 12.50 -26.73 21.12
C ASN A 42 11.51 -26.66 19.93
N ILE A 43 11.04 -25.46 19.57
CA ILE A 43 10.15 -25.25 18.41
C ILE A 43 10.95 -24.91 17.14
N CYS A 44 11.91 -23.98 17.22
CA CYS A 44 12.81 -23.62 16.10
C CYS A 44 13.75 -24.77 15.71
N GLY A 45 13.96 -25.76 16.59
CA GLY A 45 14.65 -27.00 16.20
C GLY A 45 13.89 -27.86 15.19
N LYS A 46 12.59 -27.60 14.98
CA LYS A 46 11.71 -28.39 14.08
C LYS A 46 11.01 -27.56 13.00
N ILE A 47 10.78 -26.28 13.25
CA ILE A 47 10.13 -25.35 12.33
C ILE A 47 11.16 -24.31 11.91
N GLN A 48 11.34 -24.12 10.60
CA GLN A 48 12.27 -23.11 10.11
C GLN A 48 11.78 -21.70 10.51
N GLU A 49 12.70 -20.76 10.71
CA GLU A 49 12.36 -19.38 11.11
C GLU A 49 11.39 -18.73 10.13
N GLU A 50 11.54 -19.03 8.84
CA GLU A 50 10.68 -18.59 7.75
C GLU A 50 9.25 -19.15 7.88
N GLU A 51 9.13 -20.43 8.24
CA GLU A 51 7.84 -21.07 8.48
C GLU A 51 7.14 -20.45 9.69
N PHE A 52 7.88 -20.17 10.77
CA PHE A 52 7.34 -19.50 11.95
C PHE A 52 6.83 -18.10 11.63
N CYS A 53 7.60 -17.30 10.87
CA CYS A 53 7.16 -15.99 10.42
C CYS A 53 5.89 -16.07 9.55
N ARG A 54 5.84 -17.03 8.61
CA ARG A 54 4.66 -17.26 7.77
C ARG A 54 3.42 -17.60 8.60
N ILE A 55 3.57 -18.41 9.66
CA ILE A 55 2.48 -18.76 10.57
C ILE A 55 1.95 -17.54 11.32
N LEU A 56 2.86 -16.68 11.80
CA LEU A 56 2.46 -15.45 12.48
C LEU A 56 1.72 -14.49 11.56
N ASP A 57 2.18 -14.36 10.32
CA ASP A 57 1.53 -13.52 9.29
C ASP A 57 0.14 -14.08 8.94
N LEU A 58 0.02 -15.39 8.71
CA LEU A 58 -1.27 -16.05 8.46
C LEU A 58 -2.25 -15.85 9.62
N ARG A 59 -1.78 -16.01 10.87
CA ARG A 59 -2.61 -15.77 12.06
C ARG A 59 -3.09 -14.32 12.10
N LYS A 60 -2.22 -13.36 11.82
CA LYS A 60 -2.56 -11.94 11.80
C LYS A 60 -3.60 -11.65 10.71
N ASN A 61 -3.43 -12.22 9.52
CA ASN A 61 -4.36 -12.07 8.40
C ASN A 61 -5.74 -12.65 8.74
N LEU A 62 -5.79 -13.85 9.32
CA LEU A 62 -7.05 -14.45 9.77
C LEU A 62 -7.77 -13.58 10.82
N GLN A 63 -7.03 -13.11 11.84
CA GLN A 63 -7.59 -12.22 12.85
C GLN A 63 -8.12 -10.91 12.26
N PHE A 64 -7.41 -10.36 11.27
CA PHE A 64 -7.87 -9.16 10.57
C PHE A 64 -9.12 -9.43 9.73
N SER A 65 -9.19 -10.58 9.07
CA SER A 65 -10.34 -11.00 8.27
C SER A 65 -11.59 -11.23 9.11
N ASP A 66 -11.47 -11.77 10.32
CA ASP A 66 -12.60 -11.86 11.26
C ASP A 66 -13.18 -10.47 11.57
N VAL A 67 -12.31 -9.47 11.79
CA VAL A 67 -12.72 -8.08 12.03
C VAL A 67 -13.35 -7.47 10.76
N LEU A 68 -12.75 -7.71 9.59
CA LEU A 68 -13.32 -7.28 8.31
C LEU A 68 -14.72 -7.85 8.09
N ILE A 69 -14.93 -9.14 8.31
CA ILE A 69 -16.24 -9.80 8.16
C ILE A 69 -17.29 -9.12 9.03
N GLN A 70 -16.94 -8.78 10.28
CA GLN A 70 -17.85 -8.07 11.18
C GLN A 70 -18.21 -6.68 10.63
N TYR A 71 -17.22 -5.89 10.23
CA TYR A 71 -17.43 -4.53 9.73
C TYR A 71 -18.16 -4.50 8.38
N MET A 72 -17.78 -5.37 7.44
CA MET A 72 -18.46 -5.54 6.16
C MET A 72 -19.94 -5.89 6.36
N SER A 73 -20.25 -6.77 7.33
CA SER A 73 -21.65 -7.07 7.67
C SER A 73 -22.41 -5.82 8.13
N HIS A 74 -21.78 -4.96 8.95
CA HIS A 74 -22.40 -3.70 9.37
C HIS A 74 -22.65 -2.76 8.18
N TYR A 75 -21.68 -2.62 7.26
CA TYR A 75 -21.85 -1.76 6.09
C TYR A 75 -22.92 -2.27 5.12
N LEU A 76 -22.97 -3.57 4.88
CA LEU A 76 -24.02 -4.18 4.04
C LEU A 76 -25.41 -3.97 4.65
N ASN A 77 -25.54 -4.07 5.99
CA ASN A 77 -26.80 -3.79 6.69
C ASN A 77 -27.23 -2.32 6.59
N LEU A 78 -26.29 -1.40 6.36
CA LEU A 78 -26.58 0.02 6.08
C LEU A 78 -26.94 0.27 4.61
N GLY A 79 -26.95 -0.77 3.76
CA GLY A 79 -27.20 -0.66 2.33
C GLY A 79 -25.98 -0.17 1.52
N TRP A 80 -24.78 -0.19 2.11
CA TRP A 80 -23.58 0.25 1.40
C TRP A 80 -23.05 -0.84 0.47
N HIS A 81 -22.67 -0.43 -0.73
CA HIS A 81 -22.05 -1.30 -1.71
C HIS A 81 -20.55 -1.38 -1.48
N LEU A 82 -20.05 -2.59 -1.27
CA LEU A 82 -18.66 -2.85 -0.92
C LEU A 82 -17.83 -3.34 -2.10
N ALA A 83 -16.51 -3.20 -1.99
CA ALA A 83 -15.53 -3.87 -2.83
C ALA A 83 -14.32 -4.27 -2.00
N ALA A 84 -13.78 -5.47 -2.25
CA ALA A 84 -12.55 -5.93 -1.62
C ALA A 84 -11.38 -5.35 -2.41
N VAL A 85 -10.42 -4.77 -1.72
CA VAL A 85 -9.30 -4.06 -2.35
C VAL A 85 -8.00 -4.65 -1.86
N ASN A 86 -7.12 -5.10 -2.76
CA ASN A 86 -5.83 -5.63 -2.33
C ASN A 86 -4.83 -4.50 -1.94
N SER A 87 -3.64 -4.87 -1.49
CA SER A 87 -2.56 -3.92 -1.14
C SER A 87 -2.09 -3.03 -2.29
N GLN A 88 -2.38 -3.40 -3.54
CA GLN A 88 -2.09 -2.62 -4.75
C GLN A 88 -3.25 -1.70 -5.14
N ASN A 89 -4.24 -1.53 -4.25
CA ASN A 89 -5.45 -0.75 -4.49
C ASN A 89 -6.31 -1.25 -5.66
N ARG A 90 -6.20 -2.54 -6.02
CA ARG A 90 -7.00 -3.17 -7.07
C ARG A 90 -8.20 -3.86 -6.47
N VAL A 91 -9.35 -3.72 -7.13
CA VAL A 91 -10.58 -4.42 -6.74
C VAL A 91 -10.41 -5.91 -7.02
N ASN A 92 -10.57 -6.72 -5.98
CA ASN A 92 -10.60 -8.17 -6.09
C ASN A 92 -11.95 -8.61 -6.68
N GLN A 93 -11.89 -9.37 -7.78
CA GLN A 93 -13.07 -9.81 -8.53
C GLN A 93 -13.62 -11.17 -8.05
N PHE A 94 -12.90 -11.87 -7.17
CA PHE A 94 -13.31 -13.17 -6.63
C PHE A 94 -14.31 -13.05 -5.48
N LEU A 95 -14.34 -11.89 -4.82
CA LEU A 95 -15.30 -11.58 -3.76
C LEU A 95 -16.47 -10.77 -4.29
N ASP A 96 -17.66 -11.37 -4.24
CA ASP A 96 -18.92 -10.72 -4.52
C ASP A 96 -19.74 -10.58 -3.24
N PHE A 97 -19.98 -9.34 -2.80
CA PHE A 97 -20.75 -9.05 -1.58
C PHE A 97 -22.26 -9.08 -1.79
N GLN A 98 -22.74 -9.36 -3.01
CA GLN A 98 -24.15 -9.67 -3.26
C GLN A 98 -24.49 -11.13 -2.90
N GLU A 99 -23.47 -11.99 -2.76
CA GLU A 99 -23.64 -13.36 -2.29
C GLU A 99 -24.03 -13.38 -0.80
N PRO A 100 -24.60 -14.50 -0.30
CA PRO A 100 -24.84 -14.70 1.13
C PRO A 100 -23.55 -14.52 1.95
N LYS A 101 -23.72 -14.06 3.20
CA LYS A 101 -22.61 -13.80 4.13
C LYS A 101 -21.69 -15.00 4.29
N GLU A 102 -22.26 -16.18 4.40
CA GLU A 102 -21.54 -17.43 4.59
C GLU A 102 -20.58 -17.68 3.42
N THR A 103 -21.03 -17.40 2.19
CA THR A 103 -20.25 -17.62 0.97
C THR A 103 -19.09 -16.64 0.83
N TRP A 104 -19.34 -15.33 0.93
CA TRP A 104 -18.25 -14.35 0.74
C TRP A 104 -17.29 -14.33 1.93
N SER A 105 -17.74 -14.65 3.15
CA SER A 105 -16.85 -14.71 4.32
C SER A 105 -15.93 -15.93 4.26
N GLU A 106 -16.41 -17.08 3.79
CA GLU A 106 -15.55 -18.25 3.53
C GLU A 106 -14.48 -17.94 2.48
N LYS A 107 -14.87 -17.35 1.35
CA LYS A 107 -13.92 -16.90 0.31
C LYS A 107 -12.89 -15.91 0.86
N LEU A 108 -13.29 -14.99 1.73
CA LEU A 108 -12.37 -14.02 2.34
C LEU A 108 -11.36 -14.73 3.26
N ILE A 109 -11.81 -15.73 4.03
CA ILE A 109 -10.93 -16.55 4.89
C ILE A 109 -9.95 -17.34 4.03
N GLU A 110 -10.39 -17.96 2.93
CA GLU A 110 -9.52 -18.67 2.00
C GLU A 110 -8.43 -17.76 1.42
N LEU A 111 -8.80 -16.58 0.92
CA LEU A 111 -7.83 -15.58 0.43
C LEU A 111 -6.83 -15.16 1.52
N SER A 112 -7.29 -15.10 2.77
CA SER A 112 -6.43 -14.76 3.92
C SER A 112 -5.44 -15.88 4.26
N LEU A 113 -5.86 -17.13 4.14
CA LEU A 113 -5.03 -18.33 4.28
C LEU A 113 -3.98 -18.43 3.16
N ASP A 114 -4.28 -17.89 1.98
CA ASP A 114 -3.32 -17.74 0.89
C ASP A 114 -2.33 -16.59 1.12
N GLY A 115 -2.45 -15.89 2.25
CA GLY A 115 -1.60 -14.75 2.61
C GLY A 115 -1.97 -13.45 1.90
N ILE A 116 -3.14 -13.39 1.24
CA ILE A 116 -3.60 -12.19 0.53
C ILE A 116 -4.20 -11.22 1.52
N GLU A 117 -3.52 -10.10 1.75
CA GLU A 117 -4.06 -8.99 2.54
C GLU A 117 -5.09 -8.20 1.71
N LEU A 118 -6.31 -8.16 2.22
CA LEU A 118 -7.44 -7.45 1.62
C LEU A 118 -7.92 -6.34 2.54
N ASN A 119 -8.32 -5.24 1.94
CA ASN A 119 -9.01 -4.13 2.57
C ASN A 119 -10.47 -4.08 2.09
N VAL A 120 -11.28 -3.25 2.75
CA VAL A 120 -12.65 -2.94 2.34
C VAL A 120 -12.75 -1.50 1.80
N GLY A 121 -13.26 -1.37 0.59
CA GLY A 121 -13.69 -0.12 0.02
C GLY A 121 -15.22 -0.02 -0.03
N VAL A 122 -15.75 1.20 0.13
CA VAL A 122 -17.17 1.53 -0.03
C VAL A 122 -17.35 2.31 -1.32
N ARG A 123 -18.29 1.88 -2.16
CA ARG A 123 -18.67 2.61 -3.37
C ARG A 123 -19.50 3.82 -2.99
N THR A 124 -19.14 4.98 -3.52
CA THR A 124 -19.82 6.27 -3.29
C THR A 124 -20.80 6.56 -4.42
N GLY A 125 -21.64 7.57 -4.24
CA GLY A 125 -22.70 7.93 -5.18
C GLY A 125 -23.99 7.16 -4.96
N SER A 126 -24.76 6.99 -6.04
CA SER A 126 -26.07 6.35 -6.06
C SER A 126 -26.05 4.91 -5.54
N ALA A 127 -24.92 4.19 -5.72
CA ALA A 127 -24.78 2.82 -5.24
C ALA A 127 -25.03 2.72 -3.72
N SER A 128 -24.36 3.54 -2.90
CA SER A 128 -24.53 3.50 -1.45
C SER A 128 -25.34 4.67 -0.89
N GLY A 129 -25.81 5.59 -1.73
CA GLY A 129 -26.40 6.85 -1.29
C GLY A 129 -25.42 7.72 -0.50
N LEU A 130 -24.11 7.67 -0.82
CA LEU A 130 -23.06 8.32 -0.03
C LEU A 130 -22.32 9.39 -0.82
N LEU A 131 -22.06 10.50 -0.14
CA LEU A 131 -21.07 11.50 -0.52
C LEU A 131 -19.95 11.47 0.52
N VAL A 132 -18.70 11.28 0.07
CA VAL A 132 -17.56 11.25 1.00
C VAL A 132 -16.61 12.39 0.70
N ILE A 133 -16.16 13.06 1.76
CA ILE A 133 -15.20 14.15 1.68
C ILE A 133 -13.97 13.79 2.49
N GLU A 134 -12.81 13.82 1.84
CA GLU A 134 -11.52 13.57 2.46
C GLU A 134 -10.75 14.86 2.65
N VAL A 135 -10.25 15.07 3.86
CA VAL A 135 -9.57 16.28 4.29
C VAL A 135 -8.20 15.93 4.86
N HIS A 136 -7.18 16.67 4.44
CA HIS A 136 -5.84 16.58 5.02
C HIS A 136 -5.74 17.48 6.25
N LYS A 137 -5.54 16.89 7.44
CA LYS A 137 -5.41 17.60 8.72
C LYS A 137 -4.24 18.60 8.76
N GLN A 138 -3.16 18.28 8.04
CA GLN A 138 -1.95 19.12 7.96
C GLN A 138 -1.98 20.09 6.77
N GLY A 139 -3.04 20.05 5.95
CA GLY A 139 -3.25 20.93 4.80
C GLY A 139 -3.88 22.27 5.19
N ARG A 140 -4.09 23.13 4.18
CA ARG A 140 -4.66 24.47 4.34
C ARG A 140 -5.95 24.45 5.18
N VAL A 141 -6.11 25.46 6.03
CA VAL A 141 -7.29 25.64 6.89
C VAL A 141 -8.54 25.63 6.01
N PHE A 142 -9.40 24.62 6.16
CA PHE A 142 -10.74 24.68 5.60
C PHE A 142 -11.39 25.97 6.11
N PRO A 143 -11.99 26.80 5.25
CA PRO A 143 -12.28 28.19 5.59
C PRO A 143 -13.42 28.32 6.62
N PHE A 144 -14.04 27.20 6.99
CA PHE A 144 -15.12 27.12 7.97
C PHE A 144 -14.65 26.43 9.25
N ARG A 145 -15.26 26.79 10.38
CA ARG A 145 -15.00 26.11 11.64
C ARG A 145 -15.47 24.67 11.50
N ARG A 146 -14.79 23.72 12.17
CA ARG A 146 -15.07 22.28 12.03
C ARG A 146 -16.56 21.95 12.13
N GLY A 147 -17.28 22.55 13.09
CA GLY A 147 -18.72 22.32 13.30
C GLY A 147 -19.65 22.80 12.17
N ASP A 148 -19.19 23.67 11.27
CA ASP A 148 -20.04 24.23 10.21
C ASP A 148 -20.16 23.28 9.00
N TRP A 149 -19.25 22.30 8.91
CA TRP A 149 -19.18 21.39 7.77
C TRP A 149 -18.98 19.93 8.16
N SER A 150 -18.42 19.61 9.33
CA SER A 150 -18.06 18.23 9.68
C SER A 150 -19.27 17.32 9.81
N SER A 151 -19.20 16.15 9.16
CA SER A 151 -20.15 15.06 9.40
C SER A 151 -20.14 14.54 10.83
N GLU A 152 -21.25 13.94 11.23
CA GLU A 152 -21.35 13.09 12.42
C GLU A 152 -20.85 11.66 12.18
N CYS A 153 -20.60 11.26 10.93
CA CYS A 153 -19.97 9.99 10.56
C CYS A 153 -18.56 10.26 10.02
N VAL A 154 -17.53 9.92 10.80
CA VAL A 154 -16.14 10.32 10.53
C VAL A 154 -15.17 9.16 10.75
N ALA A 155 -14.34 8.89 9.75
CA ALA A 155 -13.18 8.01 9.86
C ALA A 155 -11.89 8.81 9.76
N GLU A 156 -10.81 8.29 10.33
CA GLU A 156 -9.47 8.86 10.16
C GLU A 156 -8.44 7.79 9.84
N ALA A 157 -7.41 8.17 9.08
CA ALA A 157 -6.20 7.39 8.86
C ALA A 157 -4.99 8.17 9.40
N GLY A 158 -4.53 7.74 10.57
CA GLY A 158 -3.42 8.37 11.28
C GLY A 158 -3.68 9.84 11.62
N ALA A 159 -2.61 10.64 11.67
CA ALA A 159 -2.66 12.05 12.03
C ALA A 159 -2.87 12.99 10.83
N GLN A 160 -3.11 12.44 9.64
CA GLN A 160 -3.06 13.22 8.39
C GLN A 160 -4.39 13.27 7.65
N LEU A 161 -5.21 12.23 7.70
CA LEU A 161 -6.40 12.12 6.87
C LEU A 161 -7.66 11.94 7.72
N GLU A 162 -8.74 12.63 7.34
CA GLU A 162 -10.11 12.37 7.80
C GLU A 162 -11.02 12.18 6.59
N GLN A 163 -11.94 11.24 6.69
CA GLN A 163 -13.06 11.08 5.77
C GLN A 163 -14.36 11.37 6.51
N HIS A 164 -15.14 12.27 5.95
CA HIS A 164 -16.47 12.62 6.41
C HIS A 164 -17.51 12.04 5.45
N TYR A 165 -18.42 11.26 6.00
CA TYR A 165 -19.44 10.53 5.24
C TYR A 165 -20.78 11.27 5.37
N TYR A 166 -21.39 11.62 4.25
CA TYR A 166 -22.70 12.27 4.19
C TYR A 166 -23.67 11.43 3.36
N GLU A 167 -24.95 11.59 3.62
CA GLU A 167 -25.99 11.15 2.70
C GLU A 167 -25.90 11.95 1.38
N LEU A 168 -25.95 11.27 0.24
CA LEU A 168 -25.98 11.91 -1.06
C LEU A 168 -27.33 12.61 -1.27
N PRO A 169 -27.38 13.94 -1.46
CA PRO A 169 -28.64 14.63 -1.70
C PRO A 169 -29.35 14.11 -2.96
N GLU A 170 -30.67 13.97 -2.90
CA GLU A 170 -31.46 13.53 -4.05
C GLU A 170 -31.25 14.43 -5.28
N GLY A 171 -31.10 13.80 -6.45
CA GLY A 171 -30.91 14.48 -7.73
C GLY A 171 -29.50 15.03 -7.98
N TRP A 172 -28.58 14.93 -7.01
CA TRP A 172 -27.19 15.30 -7.24
C TRP A 172 -26.47 14.31 -8.16
N GLN A 173 -25.92 14.82 -9.26
CA GLN A 173 -25.06 14.07 -10.18
C GLN A 173 -23.65 14.64 -10.09
N LEU A 174 -22.88 14.16 -9.11
CA LEU A 174 -21.49 14.56 -8.93
C LEU A 174 -20.57 13.66 -9.76
N PRO A 175 -19.45 14.18 -10.29
CA PRO A 175 -18.43 13.33 -10.89
C PRO A 175 -17.86 12.36 -9.85
N ALA A 176 -17.18 11.31 -10.31
CA ALA A 176 -16.58 10.31 -9.43
C ALA A 176 -15.68 10.93 -8.35
N SER A 177 -14.82 11.89 -8.73
CA SER A 177 -14.18 12.76 -7.73
C SER A 177 -13.74 14.07 -8.32
N PHE A 178 -13.60 15.08 -7.46
CA PHE A 178 -13.02 16.37 -7.78
C PHE A 178 -12.39 16.99 -6.54
N LEU A 179 -11.57 18.02 -6.74
CA LEU A 179 -10.92 18.76 -5.67
C LEU A 179 -11.63 20.09 -5.46
N LEU A 180 -11.93 20.41 -4.21
CA LEU A 180 -12.37 21.74 -3.80
C LEU A 180 -11.14 22.63 -3.62
N GLU A 181 -10.70 23.25 -4.71
CA GLU A 181 -9.67 24.28 -4.65
C GLU A 181 -10.23 25.58 -4.05
N PRO A 182 -9.46 26.31 -3.22
CA PRO A 182 -8.03 26.14 -2.90
C PRO A 182 -7.75 25.30 -1.64
N PHE A 183 -8.72 24.53 -1.14
CA PHE A 183 -8.68 23.89 0.18
C PHE A 183 -8.08 22.48 0.19
N GLU A 184 -7.72 21.94 -0.99
CA GLU A 184 -7.16 20.58 -1.14
C GLU A 184 -8.04 19.49 -0.54
N VAL A 185 -9.35 19.74 -0.51
CA VAL A 185 -10.36 18.79 -0.04
C VAL A 185 -10.86 17.97 -1.22
N LYS A 186 -10.79 16.64 -1.09
CA LYS A 186 -11.23 15.73 -2.15
C LYS A 186 -12.65 15.28 -1.90
N VAL A 187 -13.51 15.47 -2.89
CA VAL A 187 -14.91 15.04 -2.85
C VAL A 187 -15.05 13.79 -3.72
N PHE A 188 -15.69 12.77 -3.18
CA PHE A 188 -15.97 11.50 -3.83
C PHE A 188 -17.47 11.37 -4.05
N GLY A 189 -17.87 11.42 -5.32
CA GLY A 189 -19.26 11.39 -5.78
C GLY A 189 -19.59 10.06 -6.48
N GLU A 190 -20.11 10.12 -7.71
CA GLU A 190 -20.71 8.96 -8.36
C GLU A 190 -19.71 7.84 -8.72
N GLY A 191 -19.93 6.63 -8.22
CA GLY A 191 -19.24 5.42 -8.67
C GLY A 191 -17.78 5.28 -8.21
N ASN A 192 -17.29 6.18 -7.35
CA ASN A 192 -15.93 6.10 -6.82
C ASN A 192 -15.83 5.11 -5.65
N LEU A 193 -14.61 4.76 -5.25
CA LEU A 193 -14.32 3.83 -4.18
C LEU A 193 -13.44 4.52 -3.12
N VAL A 194 -13.90 4.51 -1.87
CA VAL A 194 -13.14 5.03 -0.73
C VAL A 194 -12.84 3.90 0.25
N MET A 195 -11.66 3.93 0.88
CA MET A 195 -11.29 2.95 1.89
C MET A 195 -12.09 3.18 3.16
N ALA A 196 -12.70 2.13 3.72
CA ALA A 196 -13.44 2.22 4.98
C ALA A 196 -12.71 1.46 6.10
N PRO A 197 -12.83 1.88 7.38
CA PRO A 197 -12.33 1.11 8.51
C PRO A 197 -12.81 -0.36 8.47
N PRO A 198 -12.02 -1.33 8.93
CA PRO A 198 -10.69 -1.23 9.53
C PRO A 198 -9.53 -1.26 8.50
N SER A 199 -9.75 -0.86 7.24
CA SER A 199 -8.75 -0.96 6.17
C SER A 199 -7.45 -0.20 6.44
N LEU A 200 -6.40 -0.54 5.70
CA LEU A 200 -5.14 0.20 5.66
C LEU A 200 -5.15 1.25 4.55
N GLU A 201 -4.65 2.45 4.86
CA GLU A 201 -4.40 3.49 3.88
C GLU A 201 -3.23 3.08 2.96
N PRO A 202 -3.42 2.93 1.64
CA PRO A 202 -2.41 2.35 0.76
C PRO A 202 -1.04 3.03 0.82
N ARG A 203 -1.01 4.36 0.96
CA ARG A 203 0.25 5.14 0.93
C ARG A 203 1.00 5.12 2.25
N THR A 204 0.29 5.32 3.36
CA THR A 204 0.89 5.49 4.68
C THR A 204 0.86 4.21 5.51
N GLN A 205 0.11 3.20 5.06
CA GLN A 205 -0.20 1.98 5.80
C GLN A 205 -0.82 2.25 7.18
N ALA A 206 -1.42 3.44 7.35
CA ALA A 206 -2.13 3.80 8.57
C ALA A 206 -3.49 3.10 8.60
N ASN A 207 -3.90 2.61 9.77
CA ASN A 207 -5.23 2.03 9.94
C ASN A 207 -6.30 3.13 9.83
N TRP A 208 -7.27 2.91 8.96
CA TRP A 208 -8.54 3.62 8.99
C TRP A 208 -9.31 3.17 10.23
N ARG A 209 -9.72 4.13 11.06
CA ARG A 209 -10.56 3.89 12.25
C ARG A 209 -11.72 4.87 12.29
N TRP A 210 -12.88 4.42 12.77
CA TRP A 210 -14.00 5.31 13.04
C TRP A 210 -13.69 6.18 14.24
N LEU A 211 -13.82 7.49 14.07
CA LEU A 211 -13.97 8.44 15.16
C LEU A 211 -15.43 8.51 15.62
N LYS A 212 -16.34 8.45 14.64
CA LYS A 212 -17.77 8.38 14.83
C LYS A 212 -18.34 7.41 13.79
N PRO A 213 -18.69 6.17 14.19
CA PRO A 213 -19.08 5.14 13.23
C PRO A 213 -20.53 5.31 12.76
N PRO A 214 -20.88 4.78 11.57
CA PRO A 214 -22.20 4.97 10.96
C PRO A 214 -23.34 4.26 11.71
N TRP A 215 -23.04 3.26 12.55
CA TRP A 215 -24.05 2.59 13.38
C TRP A 215 -24.38 3.34 14.67
N ASP A 216 -23.52 4.27 15.10
CA ASP A 216 -23.80 5.16 16.23
C ASP A 216 -24.34 6.52 15.74
N SER A 217 -23.87 6.97 14.59
CA SER A 217 -24.26 8.25 13.97
C SER A 217 -24.30 8.07 12.46
N ALA A 218 -25.50 7.83 11.93
CA ALA A 218 -25.70 7.64 10.50
C ALA A 218 -25.19 8.85 9.70
N PRO A 219 -24.72 8.66 8.45
CA PRO A 219 -24.37 9.76 7.57
C PRO A 219 -25.52 10.76 7.47
N SER A 220 -25.27 12.00 7.84
CA SER A 220 -26.25 13.07 7.74
C SER A 220 -26.14 13.78 6.41
N GLN A 221 -27.19 14.52 6.08
CA GLN A 221 -27.17 15.41 4.93
C GLN A 221 -26.06 16.46 5.04
N PRO A 222 -25.35 16.80 3.94
CA PRO A 222 -24.29 17.80 3.98
C PRO A 222 -24.87 19.16 4.41
N PRO A 223 -24.22 19.90 5.32
CA PRO A 223 -24.70 21.21 5.76
C PRO A 223 -24.90 22.18 4.59
N PRO A 224 -25.84 23.16 4.69
CA PRO A 224 -26.15 24.07 3.59
C PRO A 224 -24.94 24.83 3.02
N VAL A 225 -23.99 25.19 3.88
CA VAL A 225 -22.76 25.87 3.48
C VAL A 225 -21.90 24.96 2.58
N LEU A 226 -21.69 23.71 3.02
CA LEU A 226 -20.95 22.72 2.26
C LEU A 226 -21.65 22.39 0.93
N ARG A 227 -22.98 22.28 0.95
CA ARG A 227 -23.77 22.08 -0.28
C ARG A 227 -23.51 23.16 -1.31
N LYS A 228 -23.66 24.42 -0.91
CA LYS A 228 -23.48 25.57 -1.81
C LYS A 228 -22.09 25.61 -2.43
N ILE A 229 -21.05 25.23 -1.67
CA ILE A 229 -19.68 25.17 -2.18
C ILE A 229 -19.55 24.07 -3.20
N ILE A 230 -20.04 22.87 -2.88
CA ILE A 230 -20.00 21.74 -3.81
C ILE A 230 -20.78 22.08 -5.08
N GLU A 231 -21.96 22.67 -5.01
CA GLU A 231 -22.74 23.06 -6.19
C GLU A 231 -22.04 24.10 -7.06
N VAL A 232 -21.32 25.05 -6.46
CA VAL A 232 -20.60 26.11 -7.19
C VAL A 232 -19.28 25.60 -7.78
N THR A 233 -18.62 24.66 -7.11
CA THR A 233 -17.27 24.19 -7.49
C THR A 233 -17.30 22.87 -8.26
N ALA A 234 -18.35 22.06 -8.09
CA ALA A 234 -18.49 20.82 -8.83
C ALA A 234 -18.50 21.15 -10.33
N PRO A 235 -17.71 20.44 -11.13
CA PRO A 235 -17.81 20.58 -12.57
C PRO A 235 -19.25 20.23 -12.96
N GLY A 236 -19.94 21.15 -13.64
CA GLY A 236 -21.33 20.96 -14.01
C GLY A 236 -21.55 19.68 -14.82
N PRO A 237 -22.80 19.19 -14.93
CA PRO A 237 -23.09 17.98 -15.71
C PRO A 237 -22.61 18.10 -17.17
N ASP A 238 -22.62 19.31 -17.74
CA ASP A 238 -22.09 19.59 -19.09
C ASP A 238 -20.55 19.66 -19.17
N SER A 239 -19.89 19.86 -18.02
CA SER A 239 -18.42 19.81 -17.87
C SER A 239 -17.92 18.36 -17.80
N CYS A 240 -18.78 17.44 -17.37
CA CYS A 240 -18.76 16.06 -17.83
C CYS A 240 -19.20 16.02 -19.30
N ARG A 241 -18.43 16.69 -20.19
CA ARG A 241 -18.39 16.31 -21.61
C ARG A 241 -18.28 14.80 -21.60
N SER A 242 -19.36 14.14 -22.02
CA SER A 242 -19.58 12.70 -22.02
C SER A 242 -18.25 11.99 -21.90
N ALA A 243 -17.97 11.36 -20.75
CA ALA A 243 -16.75 10.59 -20.53
C ALA A 243 -16.48 9.87 -21.86
N PRO A 244 -15.43 10.27 -22.59
CA PRO A 244 -15.33 9.97 -24.01
C PRO A 244 -15.48 8.47 -24.16
N VAL A 245 -16.36 8.06 -25.07
CA VAL A 245 -16.76 6.66 -25.23
C VAL A 245 -15.49 5.87 -25.53
N ILE A 246 -14.90 5.29 -24.48
CA ILE A 246 -13.68 4.51 -24.59
C ILE A 246 -14.08 3.27 -25.39
N PRO A 247 -13.50 3.04 -26.58
CA PRO A 247 -13.82 1.83 -27.33
C PRO A 247 -13.57 0.61 -26.45
N SER A 248 -14.51 -0.34 -26.44
CA SER A 248 -14.30 -1.61 -25.75
C SER A 248 -13.14 -2.38 -26.40
N TRP A 249 -12.52 -3.28 -25.65
CA TRP A 249 -11.47 -4.14 -26.20
C TRP A 249 -11.96 -4.96 -27.40
N GLU A 250 -13.23 -5.37 -27.42
CA GLU A 250 -13.88 -6.06 -28.53
C GLU A 250 -13.87 -5.24 -29.84
N LYS A 251 -13.91 -3.91 -29.74
CA LYS A 251 -13.83 -3.02 -30.91
C LYS A 251 -12.38 -2.78 -31.35
N ILE A 252 -11.44 -2.80 -30.42
CA ILE A 252 -10.02 -2.51 -30.68
C ILE A 252 -9.29 -3.74 -31.22
N TYR A 253 -9.54 -4.91 -30.62
CA TYR A 253 -8.80 -6.14 -30.89
C TYR A 253 -8.82 -6.53 -32.37
N PRO A 254 -9.97 -6.53 -33.09
CA PRO A 254 -10.00 -6.84 -34.52
C PRO A 254 -9.11 -5.92 -35.37
N ALA A 255 -8.94 -4.66 -34.97
CA ALA A 255 -8.12 -3.69 -35.70
C ALA A 255 -6.60 -3.91 -35.51
N ILE A 256 -6.19 -4.63 -34.46
CA ILE A 256 -4.77 -4.88 -34.15
C ILE A 256 -4.37 -6.36 -34.26
N ALA A 257 -5.33 -7.29 -34.28
CA ALA A 257 -5.08 -8.73 -34.20
C ALA A 257 -4.25 -9.27 -35.38
N SER A 258 -4.40 -8.68 -36.57
CA SER A 258 -3.60 -9.01 -37.77
C SER A 258 -2.17 -8.44 -37.74
N HIS A 259 -1.80 -7.70 -36.70
CA HIS A 259 -0.57 -6.92 -36.65
C HIS A 259 0.33 -7.35 -35.48
N PRO A 260 1.23 -8.34 -35.68
CA PRO A 260 2.04 -8.92 -34.61
C PRO A 260 2.96 -7.90 -33.93
N THR A 261 3.38 -6.85 -34.63
CA THR A 261 4.21 -5.76 -34.06
C THR A 261 3.50 -4.99 -32.96
N VAL A 262 2.19 -4.73 -33.12
CA VAL A 262 1.38 -4.03 -32.09
C VAL A 262 1.12 -4.95 -30.91
N LEU A 263 0.80 -6.22 -31.16
CA LEU A 263 0.62 -7.22 -30.11
C LEU A 263 1.90 -7.44 -29.30
N GLN A 264 3.06 -7.46 -29.97
CA GLN A 264 4.35 -7.56 -29.31
C GLN A 264 4.65 -6.30 -28.46
N ALA A 265 4.34 -5.10 -28.98
CA ALA A 265 4.50 -3.86 -28.23
C ALA A 265 3.61 -3.81 -26.98
N LEU A 266 2.39 -4.35 -27.04
CA LEU A 266 1.50 -4.46 -25.86
C LEU A 266 2.11 -5.30 -24.74
N MET A 267 2.86 -6.34 -25.10
CA MET A 267 3.44 -7.29 -24.15
C MET A 267 4.87 -6.95 -23.72
N ASN A 268 5.49 -5.93 -24.33
CA ASN A 268 6.89 -5.60 -24.07
C ASN A 268 7.01 -4.62 -22.89
N PRO A 269 7.64 -4.99 -21.76
CA PRO A 269 7.84 -4.07 -20.64
C PRO A 269 8.76 -2.91 -21.04
N ALA A 270 8.53 -1.74 -20.45
CA ALA A 270 9.37 -0.56 -20.63
C ALA A 270 9.88 -0.03 -19.29
N ALA A 271 10.94 0.78 -19.33
CA ALA A 271 11.52 1.41 -18.14
C ALA A 271 10.58 2.41 -17.46
N SER A 272 9.57 2.94 -18.18
CA SER A 272 8.53 3.80 -17.63
C SER A 272 7.21 3.66 -18.42
N PRO A 273 6.06 4.00 -17.80
CA PRO A 273 4.77 4.00 -18.50
C PRO A 273 4.74 4.94 -19.71
N GLU A 274 5.39 6.10 -19.63
CA GLU A 274 5.52 7.05 -20.74
C GLU A 274 6.22 6.40 -21.95
N ILE A 275 7.35 5.74 -21.73
CA ILE A 275 8.09 5.03 -22.79
C ILE A 275 7.26 3.89 -23.36
N TYR A 276 6.55 3.15 -22.50
CA TYR A 276 5.64 2.08 -22.92
C TYR A 276 4.55 2.61 -23.88
N TYR A 277 3.87 3.70 -23.51
CA TYR A 277 2.85 4.31 -24.35
C TYR A 277 3.40 4.85 -25.67
N GLN A 278 4.59 5.46 -25.65
CA GLN A 278 5.25 5.95 -26.86
C GLN A 278 5.63 4.81 -27.82
N HIS A 279 6.16 3.69 -27.30
CA HIS A 279 6.44 2.50 -28.11
C HIS A 279 5.16 1.91 -28.73
N LEU A 280 4.07 1.87 -27.96
CA LEU A 280 2.80 1.37 -28.46
C LEU A 280 2.21 2.27 -29.56
N LEU A 281 2.29 3.60 -29.39
CA LEU A 281 1.90 4.56 -30.42
C LEU A 281 2.77 4.46 -31.67
N ALA A 282 4.07 4.24 -31.53
CA ALA A 282 4.98 4.06 -32.66
C ALA A 282 4.64 2.77 -33.45
N ALA A 283 4.40 1.66 -32.76
CA ALA A 283 4.00 0.39 -33.38
C ALA A 283 2.64 0.50 -34.10
N ALA A 284 1.66 1.15 -33.47
CA ALA A 284 0.35 1.42 -34.06
C ALA A 284 0.45 2.36 -35.29
N GLY A 285 1.28 3.40 -35.20
CA GLY A 285 1.54 4.31 -36.32
C GLY A 285 2.20 3.62 -37.51
N ALA A 286 3.12 2.68 -37.28
CA ALA A 286 3.82 1.93 -38.32
C ALA A 286 2.88 1.05 -39.17
N ILE A 287 1.76 0.58 -38.60
CA ILE A 287 0.73 -0.17 -39.33
C ILE A 287 -0.37 0.73 -39.91
N GLY A 288 -0.24 2.05 -39.78
CA GLY A 288 -1.19 3.02 -40.32
C GLY A 288 -2.43 3.28 -39.45
N LEU A 289 -2.46 2.81 -38.20
CA LEU A 289 -3.57 3.08 -37.28
C LEU A 289 -3.53 4.56 -36.85
N LYS A 290 -4.46 5.37 -37.38
CA LYS A 290 -4.50 6.83 -37.17
C LYS A 290 -5.75 7.32 -36.44
N GLU A 291 -6.74 6.45 -36.25
CA GLU A 291 -8.01 6.82 -35.63
C GLU A 291 -7.78 7.12 -34.15
N PRO A 292 -8.01 8.36 -33.69
CA PRO A 292 -7.68 8.78 -32.34
C PRO A 292 -8.46 7.99 -31.28
N ASP A 293 -9.71 7.61 -31.57
CA ASP A 293 -10.53 6.82 -30.66
C ASP A 293 -9.95 5.42 -30.46
N LEU A 294 -9.53 4.74 -31.55
CA LEU A 294 -8.90 3.42 -31.46
C LEU A 294 -7.54 3.48 -30.77
N LEU A 295 -6.74 4.52 -31.02
CA LEU A 295 -5.46 4.72 -30.35
C LEU A 295 -5.64 5.01 -28.86
N LEU A 296 -6.59 5.88 -28.48
CA LEU A 296 -6.93 6.13 -27.08
C LEU A 296 -7.41 4.86 -26.38
N GLY A 297 -8.29 4.11 -27.05
CA GLY A 297 -8.74 2.81 -26.57
C GLY A 297 -7.57 1.85 -26.37
N LEU A 298 -6.69 1.71 -27.36
CA LEU A 298 -5.52 0.85 -27.29
C LEU A 298 -4.62 1.20 -26.10
N LEU A 299 -4.33 2.49 -25.90
CA LEU A 299 -3.52 2.97 -24.77
C LEU A 299 -4.22 2.76 -23.42
N TRP A 300 -5.53 3.02 -23.35
CA TRP A 300 -6.32 2.83 -22.14
C TRP A 300 -6.41 1.36 -21.73
N HIS A 301 -6.47 0.44 -22.71
CA HIS A 301 -6.56 -0.99 -22.47
C HIS A 301 -5.21 -1.72 -22.47
N ALA A 302 -4.10 -0.99 -22.59
CA ALA A 302 -2.77 -1.57 -22.60
C ALA A 302 -2.45 -2.23 -21.24
N PRO A 303 -2.11 -3.54 -21.20
CA PRO A 303 -2.05 -4.33 -19.97
C PRO A 303 -0.93 -3.91 -19.01
N LEU A 304 0.15 -3.33 -19.54
CA LEU A 304 1.28 -2.82 -18.75
C LEU A 304 1.20 -1.31 -18.53
N GLY A 305 0.10 -0.68 -18.97
CA GLY A 305 -0.15 0.75 -18.77
C GLY A 305 -0.72 1.04 -17.38
N ASP A 306 -0.43 2.22 -16.86
CA ASP A 306 -0.87 2.68 -15.54
C ASP A 306 -1.94 3.79 -15.59
N ALA A 307 -2.39 4.19 -16.78
CA ALA A 307 -3.37 5.26 -16.97
C ALA A 307 -4.70 4.97 -16.24
N ARG A 308 -5.10 3.71 -16.11
CA ARG A 308 -6.32 3.34 -15.37
C ARG A 308 -6.19 3.54 -13.86
N ASP A 309 -4.97 3.44 -13.33
CA ASP A 309 -4.68 3.58 -11.91
C ASP A 309 -4.54 5.06 -11.51
N ARG A 310 -4.46 5.97 -12.50
CA ARG A 310 -4.29 7.41 -12.31
C ARG A 310 -5.62 8.15 -12.46
N PRO A 311 -6.01 9.04 -11.52
CA PRO A 311 -7.22 9.87 -11.66
C PRO A 311 -7.24 10.73 -12.93
N GLN A 312 -6.07 11.15 -13.40
CA GLN A 312 -5.89 11.97 -14.61
C GLN A 312 -5.35 11.17 -15.80
N GLY A 313 -5.27 9.84 -15.69
CA GLY A 313 -4.61 9.03 -16.71
C GLY A 313 -5.24 9.18 -18.09
N TRP A 314 -6.57 9.31 -18.15
CA TRP A 314 -7.27 9.57 -19.41
C TRP A 314 -6.86 10.90 -20.06
N GLN A 315 -6.84 12.01 -19.30
CA GLN A 315 -6.43 13.32 -19.80
C GLN A 315 -4.97 13.30 -20.26
N TYR A 316 -4.11 12.58 -19.53
CA TYR A 316 -2.73 12.37 -19.91
C TYR A 316 -2.59 11.63 -21.25
N LEU A 317 -3.35 10.54 -21.49
CA LEU A 317 -3.33 9.84 -22.78
C LEU A 317 -3.81 10.72 -23.94
N GLN A 318 -4.82 11.56 -23.73
CA GLN A 318 -5.27 12.53 -24.72
C GLN A 318 -4.18 13.56 -25.06
N GLN A 319 -3.47 14.07 -24.04
CA GLN A 319 -2.35 14.99 -24.25
C GLN A 319 -1.20 14.30 -24.99
N LEU A 320 -0.91 13.04 -24.68
CA LEU A 320 0.12 12.25 -25.34
C LEU A 320 -0.15 12.10 -26.84
N LEU A 321 -1.38 11.74 -27.21
CA LEU A 321 -1.81 11.65 -28.60
C LEU A 321 -1.75 13.01 -29.32
N ASN A 322 -2.21 14.08 -28.68
CA ASN A 322 -2.15 15.42 -29.25
C ASN A 322 -0.71 15.90 -29.47
N ARG A 323 0.23 15.53 -28.59
CA ARG A 323 1.68 15.80 -28.79
C ARG A 323 2.26 15.00 -29.95
N GLY A 324 1.91 13.72 -30.08
CA GLY A 324 2.39 12.85 -31.17
C GLY A 324 1.94 13.31 -32.55
N VAL A 325 0.68 13.75 -32.69
CA VAL A 325 0.12 14.27 -33.96
C VAL A 325 0.83 15.55 -34.42
N LEU A 326 1.27 16.39 -33.49
CA LEU A 326 2.01 17.62 -33.81
C LEU A 326 3.46 17.34 -34.23
N ALA A 327 4.13 16.35 -33.64
CA ALA A 327 5.50 15.98 -34.02
C ALA A 327 5.58 15.34 -35.42
N GLY A 328 4.61 14.49 -35.79
CA GLY A 328 4.57 13.84 -37.10
C GLY A 328 4.29 14.77 -38.29
N ARG A 329 3.67 15.95 -38.06
CA ARG A 329 3.43 16.94 -39.11
C ARG A 329 4.67 17.76 -39.49
N LEU A 330 5.69 17.82 -38.63
CA LEU A 330 6.89 18.64 -38.88
C LEU A 330 8.01 17.88 -39.59
N GLN A 331 7.97 16.54 -39.68
CA GLN A 331 9.00 15.74 -40.36
C GLN A 331 8.67 15.33 -41.81
N GLY A 332 7.50 15.71 -42.35
CA GLY A 332 7.04 15.31 -43.69
C GLY A 332 7.43 16.21 -44.86
N GLY A 333 8.28 17.23 -44.66
CA GLY A 333 8.58 18.25 -45.68
C GLY A 333 10.04 18.30 -46.09
N ARG A 334 10.32 17.84 -47.32
CA ARG A 334 11.58 17.95 -48.11
C ARG A 334 12.72 16.99 -47.77
N SER A 335 12.97 16.06 -48.69
CA SER A 335 14.26 15.95 -49.38
C SER A 335 14.09 15.08 -50.64
N GLN A 336 14.20 15.69 -51.81
CA GLN A 336 14.39 15.02 -53.09
C GLN A 336 15.45 15.81 -53.86
N ALA A 337 16.54 15.12 -54.25
CA ALA A 337 17.65 15.49 -55.16
C ALA A 337 18.49 16.74 -54.77
N ASP A 338 19.81 16.82 -54.92
CA ASP A 338 20.69 16.20 -55.92
C ASP A 338 22.19 16.12 -55.51
N GLU A 339 22.89 15.12 -56.05
CA GLU A 339 24.31 15.03 -56.48
C GLU A 339 25.52 15.75 -55.80
N SER A 340 26.47 14.91 -55.38
CA SER A 340 27.89 14.83 -55.82
C SER A 340 29.03 15.67 -55.17
N ASP A 341 29.90 14.92 -54.48
CA ASP A 341 31.36 14.75 -54.69
C ASP A 341 32.44 15.71 -54.10
N GLN A 342 33.55 15.06 -53.71
CA GLN A 342 34.95 15.53 -53.51
C GLN A 342 35.49 16.10 -52.17
N SER A 343 36.06 15.16 -51.40
CA SER A 343 37.41 15.09 -50.80
C SER A 343 38.43 16.27 -50.93
N LYS A 344 39.01 16.70 -49.79
CA LYS A 344 40.45 16.61 -49.40
C LYS A 344 40.80 17.51 -48.18
N ALA A 345 41.57 16.96 -47.25
CA ALA A 345 42.30 17.64 -46.16
C ALA A 345 43.73 18.07 -46.65
N PRO A 346 44.74 18.44 -45.82
CA PRO A 346 44.82 18.87 -44.40
C PRO A 346 45.84 20.03 -44.13
N GLY A 347 46.02 20.42 -42.86
CA GLY A 347 47.21 21.09 -42.29
C GLY A 347 46.92 22.48 -41.68
N GLU A 348 47.51 22.95 -40.59
CA GLU A 348 48.42 22.46 -39.54
C GLU A 348 48.36 23.50 -38.38
N PRO A 349 49.01 23.26 -37.21
CA PRO A 349 48.65 23.85 -35.90
C PRO A 349 49.65 24.89 -35.36
N ILE A 350 49.25 25.79 -34.44
CA ILE A 350 50.19 26.50 -33.53
C ILE A 350 49.57 26.76 -32.14
N ARG A 351 50.38 26.49 -31.10
CA ARG A 351 50.17 26.74 -29.66
C ARG A 351 50.58 28.16 -29.22
N ALA A 352 49.76 28.73 -28.33
CA ALA A 352 50.03 29.23 -26.97
C ALA A 352 51.04 30.36 -26.61
N ILE A 353 50.55 31.19 -25.66
CA ILE A 353 51.20 32.00 -24.58
C ILE A 353 51.82 33.36 -24.94
N SER A 354 51.27 34.46 -24.35
CA SER A 354 52.01 35.37 -23.43
C SER A 354 51.17 36.53 -22.85
N GLN A 355 51.24 36.66 -21.52
CA GLN A 355 51.48 37.85 -20.69
C GLN A 355 50.38 38.91 -20.39
N GLU A 356 50.02 38.95 -19.10
CA GLU A 356 49.65 40.08 -18.21
C GLU A 356 50.69 41.26 -18.24
N PRO A 357 50.49 42.47 -17.63
CA PRO A 357 49.84 42.73 -16.33
C PRO A 357 49.17 44.10 -16.04
N GLY A 358 48.50 44.20 -14.88
CA GLY A 358 48.21 45.45 -14.15
C GLY A 358 47.15 45.24 -13.06
N ARG A 359 47.53 44.93 -11.81
CA ARG A 359 47.64 45.85 -10.64
C ARG A 359 46.51 46.89 -10.54
N GLY A 360 45.75 47.04 -9.45
CA GLY A 360 45.76 46.40 -8.13
C GLY A 360 44.83 47.14 -7.14
N VAL A 361 44.92 46.72 -5.86
CA VAL A 361 44.63 47.50 -4.62
C VAL A 361 43.15 47.72 -4.29
N ASP A 362 42.60 47.56 -3.08
CA ASP A 362 42.93 46.87 -1.81
C ASP A 362 41.69 47.00 -0.90
N SER A 363 41.72 46.28 0.23
CA SER A 363 41.08 46.57 1.53
C SER A 363 39.66 46.03 1.81
N HIS A 364 39.54 44.98 2.64
CA HIS A 364 39.37 45.01 4.13
C HIS A 364 37.89 45.31 4.50
N HIS A 365 37.13 44.51 5.26
CA HIS A 365 37.44 43.89 6.55
C HIS A 365 36.43 42.75 6.86
N CYS A 366 36.94 41.69 7.51
CA CYS A 366 36.16 40.90 8.48
C CYS A 366 36.06 41.66 9.81
N PRO A 367 35.14 41.25 10.69
CA PRO A 367 35.62 40.73 11.96
C PRO A 367 35.05 39.35 12.30
N ARG A 368 35.82 38.67 13.15
CA ARG A 368 35.74 37.29 13.60
C ARG A 368 35.26 37.27 15.08
N PRO A 369 35.31 36.15 15.85
CA PRO A 369 34.22 35.66 16.69
C PRO A 369 34.53 35.71 18.21
N GLY A 370 33.60 35.27 19.06
CA GLY A 370 33.89 34.75 20.41
C GLY A 370 33.28 33.35 20.52
N GLU A 371 34.06 32.27 20.68
CA GLU A 371 34.75 31.77 21.88
C GLU A 371 33.82 31.21 22.96
N GLY A 372 34.03 29.92 23.27
CA GLY A 372 33.28 29.12 24.22
C GLY A 372 33.63 27.64 24.11
N ASP A 373 34.82 27.30 24.60
CA ASP A 373 35.48 25.99 24.70
C ASP A 373 34.61 24.82 25.23
N TYR A 374 34.86 23.59 24.75
CA TYR A 374 35.60 22.57 25.51
C TYR A 374 35.95 21.34 24.64
N CYS A 375 37.21 20.91 24.78
CA CYS A 375 37.84 19.77 24.14
C CYS A 375 37.30 18.39 24.56
N ARG A 376 37.28 17.38 23.68
CA ARG A 376 38.34 16.35 23.56
C ARG A 376 38.03 15.25 22.53
N ARG A 377 39.04 15.03 21.67
CA ARG A 377 39.59 13.78 21.06
C ARG A 377 38.60 12.65 20.69
N ALA A 378 38.41 12.39 19.40
CA ALA A 378 39.32 11.71 18.45
C ALA A 378 39.35 10.19 18.61
N SER A 379 38.73 9.51 17.65
CA SER A 379 39.23 8.25 17.09
C SER A 379 38.87 8.22 15.61
N SER A 380 39.92 8.19 14.82
CA SER A 380 40.02 8.12 13.37
C SER A 380 39.39 6.85 12.79
N GLY A 381 38.95 6.95 11.53
CA GLY A 381 38.33 5.87 10.74
C GLY A 381 39.25 4.67 10.42
N PRO A 382 38.84 3.83 9.46
CA PRO A 382 39.07 4.23 8.07
C PRO A 382 37.95 3.90 7.08
N THR A 383 38.08 4.58 5.94
CA THR A 383 37.33 4.49 4.70
C THR A 383 37.72 3.24 3.89
N ALA A 384 36.73 2.71 3.17
CA ALA A 384 36.78 1.97 1.90
C ALA A 384 37.62 0.69 1.79
N ILE A 385 36.93 -0.44 1.52
CA ILE A 385 37.41 -1.47 0.59
C ILE A 385 36.22 -1.95 -0.27
N SER A 386 36.39 -1.76 -1.57
CA SER A 386 35.72 -2.44 -2.67
C SER A 386 36.21 -3.89 -2.75
N SER A 387 35.32 -4.86 -2.92
CA SER A 387 35.65 -6.22 -3.35
C SER A 387 34.44 -6.73 -4.12
N GLU A 388 34.39 -6.55 -5.43
CA GLU A 388 35.02 -7.45 -6.41
C GLU A 388 34.82 -8.92 -6.04
N TRP A 389 33.88 -9.52 -6.75
CA TRP A 389 33.77 -10.96 -6.95
C TRP A 389 35.02 -11.49 -7.66
N PRO A 390 35.53 -12.64 -7.23
CA PRO A 390 35.91 -13.68 -8.18
C PRO A 390 35.29 -15.03 -7.78
N GLY A 391 34.91 -15.78 -8.82
CA GLY A 391 34.07 -16.97 -8.70
C GLY A 391 34.78 -18.23 -8.21
N ASP A 392 33.99 -19.30 -8.11
CA ASP A 392 34.43 -20.60 -8.61
C ASP A 392 33.22 -21.34 -9.18
N ALA A 393 33.41 -21.77 -10.42
CA ALA A 393 32.47 -22.56 -11.20
C ALA A 393 32.56 -24.03 -10.78
N GLN A 394 31.42 -24.68 -10.59
CA GLN A 394 31.31 -26.12 -10.82
C GLN A 394 30.02 -26.48 -11.56
N PRO A 395 30.05 -27.57 -12.36
CA PRO A 395 29.23 -27.68 -13.56
C PRO A 395 27.85 -28.27 -13.26
N ALA A 396 26.83 -27.68 -13.88
CA ALA A 396 25.52 -28.32 -14.01
C ALA A 396 25.61 -29.53 -14.97
N PRO A 397 24.97 -30.67 -14.65
CA PRO A 397 24.94 -31.83 -15.53
C PRO A 397 24.14 -31.52 -16.79
N SER A 398 24.75 -31.79 -17.96
CA SER A 398 24.12 -31.67 -19.27
C SER A 398 22.98 -32.68 -19.41
N HIS A 399 21.74 -32.23 -19.26
CA HIS A 399 20.59 -32.99 -19.76
C HIS A 399 20.52 -32.82 -21.27
N LYS A 400 20.71 -33.94 -21.98
CA LYS A 400 20.49 -34.06 -23.42
C LYS A 400 19.04 -33.67 -23.76
N PRO A 401 18.79 -32.79 -24.73
CA PRO A 401 17.44 -32.59 -25.26
C PRO A 401 17.05 -33.84 -26.07
N GLY A 402 16.12 -34.62 -25.51
CA GLY A 402 15.41 -35.65 -26.26
C GLY A 402 14.46 -35.00 -27.27
N ASN A 403 14.51 -35.47 -28.52
CA ASN A 403 13.64 -35.06 -29.61
C ASN A 403 12.15 -35.00 -29.21
N PRO A 404 11.43 -33.90 -29.50
CA PRO A 404 10.00 -33.89 -29.35
C PRO A 404 9.37 -34.68 -30.51
N ARG A 405 8.81 -35.85 -30.18
CA ARG A 405 7.83 -36.52 -31.05
C ARG A 405 6.55 -35.67 -31.01
N TYR A 406 6.16 -35.16 -32.17
CA TYR A 406 4.85 -34.59 -32.41
C TYR A 406 3.78 -35.66 -32.18
N GLY A 407 3.09 -35.59 -31.04
CA GLY A 407 1.85 -36.29 -30.77
C GLY A 407 0.70 -35.29 -30.81
N ASN A 408 -0.16 -35.41 -31.82
CA ASN A 408 -1.48 -34.77 -31.85
C ASN A 408 -2.35 -35.37 -30.75
N GLY A 409 -2.98 -34.54 -29.92
CA GLY A 409 -4.11 -34.96 -29.08
C GLY A 409 -4.21 -34.23 -27.74
N ASP A 410 -5.25 -33.42 -27.60
CA ASP A 410 -5.83 -32.85 -26.38
C ASP A 410 -4.93 -32.07 -25.42
N ALA A 411 -4.74 -30.78 -25.72
CA ALA A 411 -4.24 -29.79 -24.77
C ALA A 411 -5.31 -29.29 -23.76
N GLY A 412 -6.55 -29.81 -23.84
CA GLY A 412 -7.67 -29.40 -22.98
C GLY A 412 -7.63 -29.99 -21.57
N ASP A 413 -7.15 -31.24 -21.43
CA ASP A 413 -7.22 -31.97 -20.15
C ASP A 413 -6.05 -31.66 -19.21
N SER A 414 -4.91 -31.21 -19.75
CA SER A 414 -3.69 -30.95 -18.97
C SER A 414 -3.84 -29.80 -17.96
N TRP A 415 -4.64 -28.77 -18.30
CA TRP A 415 -4.88 -27.65 -17.38
C TRP A 415 -5.84 -28.01 -16.25
N GLN A 416 -6.82 -28.87 -16.50
CA GLN A 416 -7.75 -29.32 -15.45
C GLN A 416 -7.07 -30.22 -14.43
N GLU A 417 -6.13 -31.07 -14.85
CA GLU A 417 -5.30 -31.87 -13.92
C GLU A 417 -4.35 -31.00 -13.09
N PHE A 418 -3.76 -29.94 -13.68
CA PHE A 418 -2.90 -29.02 -12.93
C PHE A 418 -3.68 -28.23 -11.85
N VAL A 419 -4.89 -27.76 -12.17
CA VAL A 419 -5.77 -27.06 -11.20
C VAL A 419 -6.30 -28.00 -10.11
N LYS A 420 -6.63 -29.26 -10.45
CA LYS A 420 -7.00 -30.26 -9.44
C LYS A 420 -5.83 -30.61 -8.52
N ALA A 421 -4.64 -30.81 -9.06
CA ALA A 421 -3.45 -31.11 -8.27
C ALA A 421 -3.05 -29.94 -7.36
N SER A 422 -3.24 -28.68 -7.78
CA SER A 422 -3.02 -27.52 -6.91
C SER A 422 -4.07 -27.40 -5.82
N GLN A 423 -5.35 -27.67 -6.11
CA GLN A 423 -6.42 -27.72 -5.11
C GLN A 423 -6.21 -28.81 -4.05
N GLU A 424 -5.81 -30.01 -4.46
CA GLU A 424 -5.56 -31.11 -3.52
C GLU A 424 -4.35 -30.80 -2.60
N ASN A 425 -3.29 -30.20 -3.14
CA ASN A 425 -2.17 -29.72 -2.33
C ASN A 425 -2.58 -28.60 -1.35
N LEU A 426 -3.43 -27.66 -1.78
CA LEU A 426 -3.99 -26.61 -0.92
C LEU A 426 -4.86 -27.19 0.20
N ILE A 427 -5.65 -28.24 -0.05
CA ILE A 427 -6.46 -28.90 0.97
C ILE A 427 -5.59 -29.61 2.02
N VAL A 428 -4.50 -30.25 1.59
CA VAL A 428 -3.54 -30.90 2.50
C VAL A 428 -2.80 -29.86 3.34
N GLU A 429 -2.35 -28.75 2.73
CA GLU A 429 -1.75 -27.64 3.45
C GLU A 429 -2.74 -26.99 4.42
N ARG A 430 -3.98 -26.73 4.02
CA ARG A 430 -5.04 -26.18 4.88
C ARG A 430 -5.26 -27.04 6.13
N ARG A 431 -5.42 -28.35 5.99
CA ARG A 431 -5.58 -29.26 7.14
C ARG A 431 -4.36 -29.25 8.06
N ARG A 432 -3.16 -29.13 7.49
CA ARG A 432 -1.91 -29.02 8.25
C ARG A 432 -1.83 -27.70 9.02
N TYR A 433 -2.24 -26.60 8.40
CA TYR A 433 -2.31 -25.28 9.04
C TYR A 433 -3.41 -25.22 10.12
N GLU A 434 -4.59 -25.78 9.87
CA GLU A 434 -5.68 -25.88 10.86
C GLU A 434 -5.25 -26.71 12.07
N ALA A 435 -4.59 -27.86 11.85
CA ALA A 435 -4.03 -28.67 12.94
C ALA A 435 -2.97 -27.90 13.74
N MET A 436 -2.11 -27.13 13.05
CA MET A 436 -1.08 -26.34 13.70
C MET A 436 -1.65 -25.14 14.47
N ILE A 437 -2.69 -24.48 13.95
CA ILE A 437 -3.43 -23.42 14.66
C ILE A 437 -4.11 -24.00 15.90
N TYR A 438 -4.68 -25.21 15.81
CA TYR A 438 -5.27 -25.92 16.95
C TYR A 438 -4.22 -26.26 18.02
N GLU A 439 -3.05 -26.76 17.63
CA GLU A 439 -1.93 -27.01 18.57
C GLU A 439 -1.37 -25.71 19.16
N LEU A 440 -1.29 -24.62 18.39
CA LEU A 440 -0.93 -23.29 18.91
C LEU A 440 -1.99 -22.74 19.87
N GLY A 441 -3.27 -23.04 19.64
CA GLY A 441 -4.36 -22.77 20.57
C GLY A 441 -4.19 -23.51 21.89
N LYS A 442 -3.86 -24.80 21.85
CA LYS A 442 -3.51 -25.58 23.06
C LYS A 442 -2.28 -25.02 23.77
N LEU A 443 -1.26 -24.59 23.03
CA LEU A 443 -0.08 -23.93 23.60
C LEU A 443 -0.44 -22.63 24.33
N LYS A 444 -1.37 -21.83 23.81
CA LYS A 444 -1.86 -20.63 24.50
C LYS A 444 -2.59 -20.96 25.80
N VAL A 445 -3.43 -22.01 25.79
CA VAL A 445 -4.08 -22.52 27.01
C VAL A 445 -3.04 -23.00 28.02
N TRP A 446 -2.01 -23.71 27.56
CA TRP A 446 -0.92 -24.19 28.40
C TRP A 446 -0.11 -23.04 29.01
N GLN A 447 0.19 -21.99 28.23
CA GLN A 447 0.81 -20.76 28.73
C GLN A 447 -0.01 -20.08 29.83
N GLU A 448 -1.34 -20.03 29.70
CA GLU A 448 -2.19 -19.42 30.72
C GLU A 448 -2.25 -20.28 32.00
N ILE A 449 -2.24 -21.60 31.88
CA ILE A 449 -2.09 -22.53 33.01
C ILE A 449 -0.76 -22.27 33.74
N CYS A 450 0.35 -22.19 33.01
CA CYS A 450 1.65 -21.90 33.61
C CYS A 450 1.71 -20.51 34.26
N LYS A 451 1.07 -19.49 33.66
CA LYS A 451 0.94 -18.16 34.27
C LYS A 451 0.18 -18.24 35.59
N GLN A 452 -0.90 -19.00 35.64
CA GLN A 452 -1.68 -19.19 36.86
C GLN A 452 -0.88 -19.91 37.95
N GLU A 453 -0.19 -20.99 37.60
CA GLU A 453 0.68 -21.73 38.52
C GLU A 453 1.81 -20.84 39.08
N ARG A 454 2.39 -19.95 38.26
CA ARG A 454 3.36 -18.95 38.73
C ARG A 454 2.78 -17.98 39.75
N ARG A 455 1.54 -17.51 39.55
CA ARG A 455 0.85 -16.63 40.52
C ARG A 455 0.64 -17.34 41.85
N GLU A 456 0.28 -18.62 41.80
CA GLU A 456 0.07 -19.46 42.99
C GLU A 456 1.37 -19.75 43.72
N ASN A 457 2.44 -20.14 43.01
CA ASN A 457 3.77 -20.34 43.61
C ASN A 457 4.32 -19.06 44.23
N LYS A 458 4.15 -17.91 43.58
CA LYS A 458 4.54 -16.61 44.15
C LYS A 458 3.77 -16.31 45.43
N SER A 459 2.47 -16.59 45.45
CA SER A 459 1.62 -16.43 46.65
C SER A 459 2.05 -17.37 47.78
N LEU A 460 2.40 -18.62 47.48
CA LEU A 460 2.90 -19.58 48.47
C LEU A 460 4.25 -19.17 49.04
N ASN A 461 5.20 -18.73 48.20
CA ASN A 461 6.50 -18.25 48.66
C ASN A 461 6.35 -17.05 49.61
N LEU A 462 5.49 -16.08 49.27
CA LEU A 462 5.22 -14.94 50.16
C LEU A 462 4.65 -15.37 51.51
N LYS A 463 3.77 -16.39 51.55
CA LYS A 463 3.25 -16.94 52.80
C LYS A 463 4.34 -17.63 53.62
N LEU A 464 5.23 -18.35 52.95
CA LEU A 464 6.32 -19.09 53.57
C LEU A 464 7.35 -18.12 54.17
N GLU A 465 7.72 -17.07 53.44
CA GLU A 465 8.56 -15.97 53.92
C GLU A 465 7.92 -15.26 55.12
N ALA A 466 6.62 -14.96 55.05
CA ALA A 466 5.89 -14.34 56.18
C ALA A 466 5.80 -15.25 57.41
N GLN A 467 5.74 -16.58 57.23
CA GLN A 467 5.81 -17.53 58.33
C GLN A 467 7.22 -17.57 58.93
N LEU A 468 8.25 -17.68 58.10
CA LEU A 468 9.65 -17.69 58.54
C LEU A 468 10.00 -16.42 59.32
N ALA A 469 9.56 -15.25 58.85
CA ALA A 469 9.74 -13.98 59.55
C ALA A 469 9.11 -14.00 60.95
N ARG A 470 7.89 -14.52 61.08
CA ARG A 470 7.20 -14.67 62.38
C ARG A 470 7.94 -15.61 63.33
N GLU A 471 8.46 -16.73 62.82
CA GLU A 471 9.24 -17.69 63.62
C GLU A 471 10.56 -17.08 64.09
N VAL A 472 11.27 -16.35 63.22
CA VAL A 472 12.50 -15.65 63.57
C VAL A 472 12.26 -14.60 64.67
N ASP A 473 11.19 -13.80 64.55
CA ASP A 473 10.85 -12.80 65.57
C ASP A 473 10.41 -13.42 66.89
N TYR A 474 9.71 -14.55 66.85
CA TYR A 474 9.38 -15.33 68.05
C TYR A 474 10.65 -15.82 68.76
N LEU A 475 11.61 -16.40 68.03
CA LEU A 475 12.88 -16.85 68.59
C LEU A 475 13.71 -15.70 69.18
N ARG A 476 13.74 -14.54 68.50
CA ARG A 476 14.38 -13.33 69.03
C ARG A 476 13.75 -12.88 70.35
N THR A 477 12.43 -13.00 70.47
CA THR A 477 11.70 -12.64 71.69
C THR A 477 12.02 -13.60 72.84
N LEU A 478 12.06 -14.91 72.57
CA LEU A 478 12.48 -15.90 73.56
C LEU A 478 13.93 -15.68 74.04
N LEU A 479 14.84 -15.36 73.13
CA LEU A 479 16.22 -15.03 73.49
C LEU A 479 16.31 -13.81 74.40
N LYS A 480 15.49 -12.78 74.18
CA LYS A 480 15.43 -11.59 75.04
C LYS A 480 14.85 -11.85 76.43
N ILE A 481 13.97 -12.85 76.56
CA ILE A 481 13.38 -13.22 77.86
C ILE A 481 14.38 -14.02 78.70
N ASN A 482 15.25 -14.79 78.05
CA ASN A 482 16.22 -15.69 78.71
C ASN A 482 17.60 -15.07 78.93
N ALA A 483 17.85 -13.87 78.41
CA ALA A 483 19.05 -13.07 78.65
C ALA A 483 18.79 -12.04 79.74
#